data_AF-A0AA48KBU0-F1
#
_entry.id   AF-A0AA48KBU0-F1
#
_cell.length_a   1.000
_cell.length_b   1.000
_cell.length_c   1.000
_cell.angle_alpha   90.00
_cell.angle_beta   90.00
_cell.angle_gamma   90.00
#
_symmetry.space_group_name_H-M   'P 1'
#
loop_
_entity.id
_entity.type
_entity.pdbx_description
1 polymer ?
#
loop_
_entity_poly.entity_id
_entity_poly.type
_entity_poly.pdbx_seq_one_letter_code
_entity_poly.pdbx_strand_id
1 'polypeptide(L)'
;MVQPTDASPSPVKNPIGQAIPWIAGAAILAMPALLWLGGFPAPAGPGQRAAWLGPALHVAVLGAPLAWLAAPEAWLASWLLLWGLEGAQGWSMQGQPLLLSVAVLLATTIAWRRPVSRPGLRWALTALAMGLAGWARGGGALLLLLPAATLAAGRAREAGHLALAWAAGTAGAMALTGAVLPFLGEPLLRPGAPWPFTGLGEAFAPSHPGPAALAVLGCALLRAAQGRGRSLAEDPAFLLAAGTWFAGLRAPGLWLAAGYPIAALWLALELEPAFQRLGARAPRRRLVLAVFLAVAALLFFTANPGGRWNPRPLPGAARGGTR
;
A
#
# COMPACT_ATOMS: atom_id res chain seq x y z
N MET A 1 -7.76 -2.32 -54.31
CA MET A 1 -7.14 -2.51 -52.98
C MET A 1 -8.26 -2.55 -51.95
N VAL A 2 -8.58 -3.73 -51.45
CA VAL A 2 -9.65 -3.96 -50.45
C VAL A 2 -8.99 -3.92 -49.08
N GLN A 3 -9.39 -2.97 -48.23
CA GLN A 3 -8.95 -2.98 -46.83
C GLN A 3 -9.59 -4.20 -46.13
N PRO A 4 -8.80 -5.05 -45.46
CA PRO A 4 -9.36 -6.12 -44.66
C PRO A 4 -10.12 -5.49 -43.48
N THR A 5 -11.44 -5.64 -43.49
CA THR A 5 -12.31 -5.36 -42.35
C THR A 5 -12.07 -6.44 -41.29
N ASP A 6 -11.02 -6.26 -40.48
CA ASP A 6 -10.82 -7.03 -39.25
C ASP A 6 -11.91 -6.64 -38.24
N ALA A 7 -13.06 -7.30 -38.36
CA ALA A 7 -14.10 -7.31 -37.35
C ALA A 7 -13.57 -8.04 -36.10
N SER A 8 -12.76 -7.32 -35.32
CA SER A 8 -12.30 -7.77 -34.02
C SER A 8 -13.53 -8.06 -33.16
N PRO A 9 -13.73 -9.29 -32.66
CA PRO A 9 -14.89 -9.61 -31.85
C PRO A 9 -14.94 -8.67 -30.66
N SER A 10 -16.07 -7.96 -30.51
CA SER A 10 -16.25 -7.04 -29.40
C SER A 10 -16.12 -7.83 -28.09
N PRO A 11 -15.26 -7.39 -27.15
CA PRO A 11 -15.03 -8.13 -25.93
C PRO A 11 -16.34 -8.28 -25.17
N VAL A 12 -16.77 -9.53 -24.96
CA VAL A 12 -17.99 -9.86 -24.22
C VAL A 12 -17.88 -9.23 -22.83
N LYS A 13 -18.69 -8.19 -22.59
CA LYS A 13 -18.75 -7.52 -21.29
C LYS A 13 -19.35 -8.50 -20.28
N ASN A 14 -18.51 -9.12 -19.46
CA ASN A 14 -18.96 -9.95 -18.35
C ASN A 14 -19.22 -9.05 -17.11
N PRO A 15 -20.47 -8.68 -16.81
CA PRO A 15 -20.78 -7.75 -15.72
C PRO A 15 -20.43 -8.33 -14.34
N ILE A 16 -20.45 -9.66 -14.19
CA ILE A 16 -20.13 -10.35 -12.93
C ILE A 16 -18.62 -10.23 -12.65
N GLY A 17 -17.78 -10.38 -13.67
CA GLY A 17 -16.33 -10.18 -13.54
C GLY A 17 -15.93 -8.77 -13.11
N GLN A 18 -16.77 -7.75 -13.37
CA GLN A 18 -16.52 -6.37 -12.95
C GLN A 18 -16.88 -6.10 -11.49
N ALA A 19 -17.81 -6.87 -10.89
CA ALA A 19 -18.27 -6.67 -9.51
C ALA A 19 -17.39 -7.40 -8.48
N ILE A 20 -16.82 -8.55 -8.84
CA ILE A 20 -16.00 -9.41 -7.96
C ILE A 20 -14.86 -8.64 -7.25
N PRO A 21 -14.07 -7.77 -7.92
CA PRO A 21 -12.98 -7.04 -7.25
C PRO A 21 -13.50 -6.06 -6.18
N TRP A 22 -14.69 -5.49 -6.36
CA TRP A 22 -15.29 -4.57 -5.40
C TRP A 22 -15.88 -5.30 -4.21
N ILE A 23 -16.50 -6.46 -4.42
CA ILE A 23 -17.02 -7.29 -3.33
C ILE A 23 -15.87 -7.88 -2.52
N ALA A 24 -14.85 -8.42 -3.18
CA ALA A 24 -13.65 -8.93 -2.52
C ALA A 24 -12.89 -7.80 -1.80
N GLY A 25 -12.78 -6.62 -2.43
CA GLY A 25 -12.20 -5.43 -1.79
C GLY A 25 -13.00 -4.94 -0.57
N ALA A 26 -14.32 -4.86 -0.69
CA ALA A 26 -15.20 -4.50 0.41
C ALA A 26 -15.15 -5.55 1.53
N ALA A 27 -15.06 -6.85 1.20
CA ALA A 27 -14.91 -7.92 2.18
C ALA A 27 -13.55 -7.89 2.88
N ILE A 28 -12.46 -7.60 2.15
CA ILE A 28 -11.12 -7.45 2.73
C ILE A 28 -11.04 -6.19 3.61
N LEU A 29 -11.69 -5.09 3.23
CA LEU A 29 -11.77 -3.87 4.04
C LEU A 29 -12.76 -3.98 5.21
N ALA A 30 -13.81 -4.78 5.05
CA ALA A 30 -14.79 -5.06 6.10
C ALA A 30 -14.30 -6.14 7.07
N MET A 31 -13.40 -7.04 6.68
CA MET A 31 -12.91 -8.11 7.55
C MET A 31 -12.31 -7.59 8.86
N PRO A 32 -11.46 -6.55 8.87
CA PRO A 32 -10.98 -5.96 10.11
C PRO A 32 -12.11 -5.37 10.96
N ALA A 33 -13.09 -4.71 10.33
CA ALA A 33 -14.26 -4.14 11.02
C ALA A 33 -15.20 -5.23 11.56
N LEU A 34 -15.39 -6.32 10.83
CA LEU A 34 -16.18 -7.49 11.22
C LEU A 34 -15.46 -8.33 12.28
N LEU A 35 -14.13 -8.43 12.25
CA LEU A 35 -13.33 -9.01 13.33
C LEU A 35 -13.37 -8.12 14.59
N TRP A 36 -13.56 -6.82 14.43
CA TRP A 36 -13.72 -5.88 15.53
C TRP A 36 -15.15 -5.90 16.12
N LEU A 37 -16.16 -6.16 15.29
CA LEU A 37 -17.59 -6.16 15.65
C LEU A 37 -18.18 -7.56 15.94
N GLY A 38 -17.54 -8.64 15.48
CA GLY A 38 -18.10 -9.98 15.44
C GLY A 38 -17.35 -10.99 16.31
N GLY A 39 -17.95 -11.35 17.45
CA GLY A 39 -18.13 -12.72 17.94
C GLY A 39 -16.94 -13.65 18.22
N PHE A 40 -15.68 -13.29 17.96
CA PHE A 40 -14.56 -14.03 18.53
C PHE A 40 -14.59 -13.86 20.05
N PRO A 41 -14.32 -14.92 20.85
CA PRO A 41 -14.33 -14.83 22.31
C PRO A 41 -13.46 -13.63 22.68
N ALA A 42 -14.08 -12.63 23.31
CA ALA A 42 -13.41 -11.39 23.64
C ALA A 42 -12.12 -11.76 24.36
N PRO A 43 -10.95 -11.48 23.77
CA PRO A 43 -9.69 -11.84 24.41
C PRO A 43 -9.67 -11.24 25.82
N ALA A 44 -9.23 -12.04 26.79
CA ALA A 44 -9.49 -11.83 28.22
C ALA A 44 -8.84 -10.55 28.79
N GLY A 45 -8.06 -9.83 27.98
CA GLY A 45 -7.52 -8.52 28.33
C GLY A 45 -7.20 -7.65 27.11
N PRO A 46 -7.05 -6.33 27.31
CA PRO A 46 -6.73 -5.35 26.28
C PRO A 46 -5.45 -5.69 25.49
N GLY A 47 -4.47 -6.36 26.11
CA GLY A 47 -3.23 -6.80 25.45
C GLY A 47 -3.44 -7.91 24.39
N GLN A 48 -4.40 -8.80 24.57
CA GLN A 48 -4.69 -9.86 23.61
C GLN A 48 -5.50 -9.34 22.39
N ARG A 49 -6.32 -8.30 22.53
CA ARG A 49 -6.98 -7.63 21.36
C ARG A 49 -5.95 -7.11 20.37
N ALA A 50 -4.86 -6.53 20.88
CA ALA A 50 -3.74 -6.06 20.08
C ALA A 50 -2.91 -7.19 19.45
N ALA A 51 -2.97 -8.42 19.95
CA ALA A 51 -2.22 -9.54 19.38
C ALA A 51 -2.86 -10.08 18.08
N TRP A 52 -4.19 -10.11 17.99
CA TRP A 52 -4.90 -10.71 16.84
C TRP A 52 -5.20 -9.74 15.70
N LEU A 53 -5.48 -8.47 16.01
CA LEU A 53 -5.83 -7.47 14.99
C LEU A 53 -4.66 -7.14 14.05
N GLY A 54 -3.42 -7.22 14.54
CA GLY A 54 -2.22 -6.91 13.75
C GLY A 54 -2.04 -7.87 12.58
N PRO A 55 -1.98 -9.20 12.80
CA PRO A 55 -1.92 -10.18 11.72
C PRO A 55 -3.10 -10.11 10.76
N ALA A 56 -4.32 -9.90 11.25
CA ALA A 56 -5.49 -9.78 10.39
C ALA A 56 -5.42 -8.54 9.47
N LEU A 57 -5.02 -7.39 10.00
CA LEU A 57 -4.78 -6.18 9.20
C LEU A 57 -3.62 -6.35 8.22
N HIS A 58 -2.58 -7.09 8.59
CA HIS A 58 -1.51 -7.46 7.66
C HIS A 58 -2.02 -8.28 6.49
N VAL A 59 -2.79 -9.32 6.78
CA VAL A 59 -3.41 -10.15 5.75
C VAL A 59 -4.36 -9.30 4.90
N ALA A 60 -5.06 -8.32 5.47
CA ALA A 60 -5.88 -7.39 4.71
C ALA A 60 -5.05 -6.48 3.80
N VAL A 61 -3.94 -5.90 4.28
CA VAL A 61 -3.04 -5.05 3.47
C VAL A 61 -2.38 -5.85 2.35
N LEU A 62 -1.82 -7.02 2.68
CA LEU A 62 -1.17 -7.91 1.72
C LEU A 62 -2.18 -8.58 0.79
N GLY A 63 -3.39 -8.84 1.26
CA GLY A 63 -4.45 -9.51 0.51
C GLY A 63 -5.22 -8.55 -0.38
N ALA A 64 -5.33 -7.27 -0.01
CA ALA A 64 -6.14 -6.29 -0.72
C ALA A 64 -5.82 -6.30 -2.22
N PRO A 65 -4.58 -6.00 -2.69
CA PRO A 65 -4.30 -5.94 -4.12
C PRO A 65 -4.59 -7.22 -4.90
N LEU A 66 -4.57 -8.39 -4.25
CA LEU A 66 -4.83 -9.69 -4.90
C LEU A 66 -6.23 -9.77 -5.52
N ALA A 67 -7.23 -9.12 -4.92
CA ALA A 67 -8.59 -9.09 -5.44
C ALA A 67 -8.71 -8.29 -6.75
N TRP A 68 -7.76 -7.39 -7.02
CA TRP A 68 -7.80 -6.52 -8.18
C TRP A 68 -6.80 -6.93 -9.26
N LEU A 69 -5.68 -7.56 -8.93
CA LEU A 69 -4.69 -7.98 -9.92
C LEU A 69 -5.18 -9.22 -10.67
N ALA A 70 -5.07 -9.20 -12.00
CA ALA A 70 -5.29 -10.37 -12.85
C ALA A 70 -4.12 -11.38 -12.75
N ALA A 71 -2.95 -10.91 -12.31
CA ALA A 71 -1.81 -11.74 -11.92
C ALA A 71 -1.44 -11.53 -10.44
N PRO A 72 -2.14 -12.17 -9.48
CA PRO A 72 -1.83 -12.05 -8.05
C PRO A 72 -0.38 -12.39 -7.70
N GLU A 73 0.26 -13.28 -8.47
CA GLU A 73 1.68 -13.60 -8.29
C GLU A 73 2.63 -12.42 -8.55
N ALA A 74 2.22 -11.42 -9.34
CA ALA A 74 3.00 -10.20 -9.57
C ALA A 74 3.13 -9.35 -8.30
N TRP A 75 2.14 -9.41 -7.41
CA TRP A 75 2.19 -8.77 -6.09
C TRP A 75 3.19 -9.45 -5.16
N LEU A 76 3.19 -10.78 -5.12
CA LEU A 76 4.19 -11.52 -4.34
C LEU A 76 5.61 -11.27 -4.86
N ALA A 77 5.77 -11.25 -6.18
CA ALA A 77 7.05 -10.95 -6.80
C ALA A 77 7.55 -9.53 -6.49
N SER A 78 6.67 -8.52 -6.47
CA SER A 78 7.07 -7.16 -6.14
C SER A 78 7.53 -7.02 -4.69
N TRP A 79 6.83 -7.66 -3.74
CA TRP A 79 7.27 -7.70 -2.33
C TRP A 79 8.62 -8.39 -2.17
N LEU A 80 8.81 -9.55 -2.80
CA LEU A 80 10.07 -10.28 -2.73
C LEU A 80 11.24 -9.46 -3.30
N LEU A 81 11.01 -8.77 -4.41
CA LEU A 81 12.01 -7.89 -5.00
C LEU A 81 12.39 -6.77 -4.02
N LEU A 82 11.41 -6.12 -3.41
CA LEU A 82 11.68 -5.04 -2.46
C LEU A 82 12.33 -5.57 -1.16
N TRP A 83 11.88 -6.71 -0.62
CA TRP A 83 12.45 -7.32 0.58
C TRP A 83 13.88 -7.81 0.34
N GLY A 84 14.20 -8.28 -0.86
CA GLY A 84 15.56 -8.63 -1.23
C GLY A 84 16.51 -7.43 -1.21
N LEU A 85 16.00 -6.22 -1.43
CA LEU A 85 16.80 -4.99 -1.53
C LEU A 85 16.98 -4.27 -0.19
N GLU A 86 15.92 -4.15 0.62
CA GLU A 86 15.95 -3.42 1.89
C GLU A 86 15.83 -4.31 3.13
N GLY A 87 15.77 -5.63 2.92
CA GLY A 87 15.37 -6.60 3.94
C GLY A 87 13.86 -6.58 4.15
N ALA A 88 13.31 -7.64 4.76
CA ALA A 88 11.97 -7.59 5.32
C ALA A 88 11.99 -6.66 6.52
N GLN A 89 11.89 -5.34 6.33
CA GLN A 89 11.98 -4.35 7.41
C GLN A 89 10.82 -4.49 8.40
N GLY A 90 10.98 -3.94 9.60
CA GLY A 90 9.97 -3.96 10.68
C GLY A 90 8.72 -3.14 10.39
N TRP A 91 8.44 -2.79 9.13
CA TRP A 91 7.19 -2.11 8.73
C TRP A 91 5.97 -2.95 9.14
N SER A 92 6.10 -4.28 9.09
CA SER A 92 5.06 -5.19 9.57
C SER A 92 4.90 -5.23 11.09
N MET A 93 5.81 -4.58 11.81
CA MET A 93 5.74 -4.43 13.26
C MET A 93 5.33 -3.02 13.68
N GLN A 94 5.15 -2.09 12.72
CA GLN A 94 4.62 -0.77 13.02
C GLN A 94 3.13 -0.90 13.37
N GLY A 95 2.69 -0.13 14.36
CA GLY A 95 1.39 -0.32 15.02
C GLY A 95 0.19 -0.42 14.07
N GLN A 96 -0.80 -1.20 14.51
CA GLN A 96 -2.05 -1.52 13.79
C GLN A 96 -2.76 -0.36 13.06
N PRO A 97 -2.87 0.88 13.59
CA PRO A 97 -3.63 1.93 12.89
C PRO A 97 -2.98 2.39 11.58
N LEU A 98 -1.68 2.14 11.39
CA LEU A 98 -0.99 2.49 10.15
C LEU A 98 -1.39 1.58 8.99
N LEU A 99 -1.52 0.28 9.25
CA LEU A 99 -1.87 -0.72 8.24
C LEU A 99 -3.22 -0.43 7.60
N LEU A 100 -4.21 0.03 8.38
CA LEU A 100 -5.50 0.43 7.84
C LEU A 100 -5.37 1.60 6.85
N SER A 101 -4.58 2.62 7.19
CA SER A 101 -4.33 3.76 6.30
C SER A 101 -3.67 3.32 5.00
N VAL A 102 -2.72 2.39 5.07
CA VAL A 102 -2.03 1.81 3.92
C VAL A 102 -2.98 0.99 3.05
N ALA A 103 -3.80 0.12 3.66
CA ALA A 103 -4.80 -0.66 2.93
C ALA A 103 -5.76 0.25 2.17
N VAL A 104 -6.28 1.30 2.83
CA VAL A 104 -7.14 2.29 2.20
C VAL A 104 -6.42 3.01 1.07
N LEU A 105 -5.16 3.41 1.27
CA LEU A 105 -4.36 4.08 0.25
C LEU A 105 -4.15 3.19 -0.99
N LEU A 106 -3.77 1.92 -0.81
CA LEU A 106 -3.59 0.96 -1.90
C LEU A 106 -4.91 0.68 -2.63
N ALA A 107 -5.97 0.38 -1.88
CA ALA A 107 -7.30 0.09 -2.44
C ALA A 107 -7.82 1.29 -3.25
N THR A 108 -7.68 2.51 -2.73
CA THR A 108 -8.12 3.72 -3.41
C THR A 108 -7.28 4.00 -4.65
N THR A 109 -5.95 3.80 -4.58
CA THR A 109 -5.06 3.94 -5.74
C THR A 109 -5.48 3.00 -6.88
N ILE A 110 -5.80 1.73 -6.57
CA ILE A 110 -6.27 0.78 -7.58
C ILE A 110 -7.67 1.13 -8.09
N ALA A 111 -8.60 1.43 -7.18
CA ALA A 111 -10.00 1.74 -7.47
C ALA A 111 -10.16 2.93 -8.43
N TRP A 112 -9.30 3.95 -8.30
CA TRP A 112 -9.35 5.17 -9.11
C TRP A 112 -8.56 5.07 -10.43
N ARG A 113 -7.76 4.01 -10.64
CA ARG A 113 -7.16 3.70 -11.96
C ARG A 113 -8.16 3.11 -12.95
N ARG A 114 -9.28 2.56 -12.48
CA ARG A 114 -10.27 1.90 -13.33
C ARG A 114 -11.42 2.84 -13.72
N PRO A 115 -11.95 2.74 -14.95
CA PRO A 115 -13.23 3.34 -15.27
C PRO A 115 -14.33 2.70 -14.42
N VAL A 116 -15.26 3.49 -13.91
CA VAL A 116 -16.31 3.03 -13.01
C VAL A 116 -17.68 3.37 -13.57
N SER A 117 -18.58 2.37 -13.56
CA SER A 117 -19.97 2.50 -14.00
C SER A 117 -20.85 3.24 -12.99
N ARG A 118 -20.48 3.24 -11.69
CA ARG A 118 -21.22 3.89 -10.59
C ARG A 118 -20.35 4.87 -9.80
N PRO A 119 -20.16 6.10 -10.31
CA PRO A 119 -19.26 7.08 -9.68
C PRO A 119 -19.67 7.42 -8.24
N GLY A 120 -20.97 7.61 -7.96
CA GLY A 120 -21.44 7.97 -6.61
C GLY A 120 -21.07 6.95 -5.52
N LEU A 121 -21.19 5.65 -5.82
CA LEU A 121 -20.80 4.60 -4.86
C LEU A 121 -19.29 4.60 -4.61
N ARG A 122 -18.46 4.78 -5.65
CA ARG A 122 -17.00 4.87 -5.49
C ARG A 122 -16.62 6.02 -4.54
N TRP A 123 -17.27 7.17 -4.69
CA TRP A 123 -17.04 8.31 -3.83
C TRP A 123 -17.44 8.05 -2.38
N ALA A 124 -18.65 7.54 -2.15
CA ALA A 124 -19.13 7.22 -0.82
C ALA A 124 -18.20 6.23 -0.11
N LEU A 125 -17.78 5.18 -0.81
CA LEU A 125 -16.84 4.19 -0.27
C LEU A 125 -15.44 4.78 -0.02
N THR A 126 -14.96 5.66 -0.90
CA THR A 126 -13.66 6.33 -0.71
C THR A 126 -13.69 7.26 0.49
N ALA A 127 -14.75 8.07 0.64
CA ALA A 127 -14.92 8.96 1.77
C ALA A 127 -15.06 8.19 3.08
N LEU A 128 -15.85 7.12 3.10
CA LEU A 128 -15.98 6.23 4.26
C LEU A 128 -14.64 5.59 4.64
N ALA A 129 -13.92 5.04 3.66
CA ALA A 129 -12.62 4.42 3.90
C ALA A 129 -11.58 5.41 4.44
N MET A 130 -11.52 6.62 3.86
CA MET A 130 -10.63 7.69 4.33
C MET A 130 -11.03 8.17 5.74
N GLY A 131 -12.32 8.24 6.04
CA GLY A 131 -12.82 8.59 7.36
C GLY A 131 -12.48 7.54 8.42
N LEU A 132 -12.65 6.25 8.11
CA LEU A 132 -12.25 5.15 9.00
C LEU A 132 -10.74 5.13 9.25
N ALA A 133 -9.93 5.31 8.20
CA ALA A 133 -8.48 5.40 8.34
C ALA A 133 -8.05 6.65 9.14
N GLY A 134 -8.69 7.79 8.90
CA GLY A 134 -8.47 9.02 9.66
C GLY A 134 -8.82 8.82 11.13
N TRP A 135 -9.99 8.29 11.43
CA TRP A 135 -10.48 8.00 12.78
C TRP A 135 -9.52 7.08 13.55
N ALA A 136 -9.00 6.03 12.91
CA ALA A 136 -8.11 5.07 13.57
C ALA A 136 -6.74 5.62 13.97
N ARG A 137 -6.20 6.62 13.26
CA ARG A 137 -4.81 7.10 13.45
C ARG A 137 -4.69 8.58 13.81
N GLY A 138 -5.75 9.37 13.69
CA GLY A 138 -5.70 10.83 13.91
C GLY A 138 -4.96 11.62 12.82
N GLY A 139 -4.50 10.97 11.74
CA GLY A 139 -3.56 11.56 10.78
C GLY A 139 -3.97 11.36 9.32
N GLY A 140 -4.82 12.25 8.81
CA GLY A 140 -5.35 12.24 7.44
C GLY A 140 -4.37 12.71 6.36
N ALA A 141 -3.23 13.30 6.72
CA ALA A 141 -2.30 13.87 5.73
C ALA A 141 -1.64 12.85 4.81
N LEU A 142 -1.44 11.61 5.26
CA LEU A 142 -0.97 10.54 4.39
C LEU A 142 -1.90 10.36 3.18
N LEU A 143 -3.21 10.42 3.43
CA LEU A 143 -4.23 10.22 2.42
C LEU A 143 -4.35 11.42 1.47
N LEU A 144 -3.87 12.61 1.88
CA LEU A 144 -3.79 13.80 1.04
C LEU A 144 -2.71 13.68 -0.05
N LEU A 145 -1.72 12.80 0.11
CA LEU A 145 -0.74 12.52 -0.93
C LEU A 145 -1.39 11.90 -2.18
N LEU A 146 -2.50 11.18 -2.03
CA LEU A 146 -3.19 10.53 -3.14
C LEU A 146 -3.82 11.53 -4.14
N PRO A 147 -4.64 12.52 -3.73
CA PRO A 147 -5.11 13.55 -4.65
C PRO A 147 -3.95 14.38 -5.20
N ALA A 148 -2.91 14.67 -4.41
CA ALA A 148 -1.74 15.40 -4.89
C ALA A 148 -0.99 14.64 -6.02
N ALA A 149 -0.72 13.34 -5.84
CA ALA A 149 -0.09 12.51 -6.86
C ALA A 149 -0.98 12.36 -8.10
N THR A 150 -2.30 12.30 -7.91
CA THR A 150 -3.27 12.22 -9.02
C THR A 150 -3.36 13.54 -9.79
N LEU A 151 -3.23 14.68 -9.10
CA LEU A 151 -3.13 16.00 -9.73
C LEU A 151 -1.83 16.12 -10.52
N ALA A 152 -0.70 15.72 -9.93
CA ALA A 152 0.61 15.69 -10.58
C ALA A 152 0.62 14.77 -11.81
N ALA A 153 -0.21 13.72 -11.82
CA ALA A 153 -0.43 12.84 -12.96
C ALA A 153 -1.26 13.49 -14.11
N GLY A 154 -1.63 14.76 -14.00
CA GLY A 154 -2.47 15.47 -14.96
C GLY A 154 -3.97 15.14 -14.86
N ARG A 155 -4.41 14.41 -13.83
CA ARG A 155 -5.80 13.94 -13.67
C ARG A 155 -6.59 14.84 -12.72
N ALA A 156 -6.64 16.14 -13.02
CA ALA A 156 -7.18 17.18 -12.13
C ALA A 156 -8.61 16.92 -11.66
N ARG A 157 -9.50 16.45 -12.55
CA ARG A 157 -10.89 16.12 -12.18
C ARG A 157 -10.96 15.03 -11.11
N GLU A 158 -10.19 13.97 -11.28
CA GLU A 158 -10.15 12.86 -10.32
C GLU A 158 -9.47 13.27 -9.02
N ALA A 159 -8.42 14.09 -9.10
CA ALA A 159 -7.78 14.68 -7.94
C ALA A 159 -8.76 15.52 -7.11
N GLY A 160 -9.58 16.35 -7.76
CA GLY A 160 -10.62 17.13 -7.07
C GLY A 160 -11.65 16.24 -6.39
N HIS A 161 -12.05 15.15 -7.04
CA HIS A 161 -12.96 14.17 -6.46
C HIS A 161 -12.36 13.42 -5.26
N LEU A 162 -11.09 13.01 -5.35
CA LEU A 162 -10.35 12.40 -4.24
C LEU A 162 -10.16 13.38 -3.08
N ALA A 163 -9.87 14.65 -3.37
CA ALA A 163 -9.73 15.70 -2.36
C ALA A 163 -11.05 15.95 -1.62
N LEU A 164 -12.18 15.97 -2.33
CA LEU A 164 -13.51 16.08 -1.71
C LEU A 164 -13.86 14.85 -0.88
N ALA A 165 -13.58 13.63 -1.38
CA ALA A 165 -13.79 12.40 -0.61
C ALA A 165 -12.93 12.38 0.66
N TRP A 166 -11.67 12.83 0.56
CA TRP A 166 -10.78 13.00 1.70
C TRP A 166 -11.32 14.02 2.71
N ALA A 167 -11.78 15.18 2.24
CA ALA A 167 -12.35 16.21 3.11
C ALA A 167 -13.59 15.70 3.84
N ALA A 168 -14.51 15.04 3.12
CA ALA A 168 -15.71 14.44 3.70
C ALA A 168 -15.39 13.34 4.71
N GLY A 169 -14.46 12.44 4.37
CA GLY A 169 -14.00 11.38 5.28
C GLY A 169 -13.35 11.96 6.55
N THR A 170 -12.48 12.95 6.39
CA THR A 170 -11.81 13.61 7.52
C THR A 170 -12.81 14.33 8.41
N ALA A 171 -13.79 15.05 7.84
CA ALA A 171 -14.88 15.65 8.61
C ALA A 171 -15.68 14.61 9.40
N GLY A 172 -15.99 13.47 8.79
CA GLY A 172 -16.62 12.33 9.49
C GLY A 172 -15.78 11.79 10.64
N ALA A 173 -14.47 11.63 10.43
CA ALA A 173 -13.54 11.21 11.48
C ALA A 173 -13.46 12.22 12.64
N MET A 174 -13.44 13.53 12.33
CA MET A 174 -13.47 14.59 13.35
C MET A 174 -14.77 14.55 14.17
N ALA A 175 -15.92 14.36 13.51
CA ALA A 175 -17.21 14.24 14.19
C ALA A 175 -17.26 13.04 15.15
N LEU A 176 -16.66 11.91 14.75
CA LEU A 176 -16.59 10.70 15.59
C LEU A 176 -15.61 10.82 16.76
N THR A 177 -14.57 11.66 16.64
CA THR A 177 -13.54 11.83 17.69
C THR A 177 -13.80 13.02 18.62
N GLY A 178 -14.61 13.98 18.20
CA GLY A 178 -14.81 15.24 18.93
C GLY A 178 -13.59 16.17 18.94
N ALA A 179 -12.51 15.84 18.22
CA ALA A 179 -11.22 16.52 18.29
C ALA A 179 -10.82 17.10 16.92
N VAL A 180 -11.31 18.31 16.61
CA VAL A 180 -11.10 18.98 15.31
C VAL A 180 -9.66 19.47 15.12
N LEU A 181 -9.08 20.07 16.17
CA LEU A 181 -7.76 20.75 16.10
C LEU A 181 -6.57 19.80 15.92
N PRO A 182 -6.46 18.65 16.63
CA PRO A 182 -5.32 17.73 16.45
C PRO A 182 -5.22 17.17 15.02
N PHE A 183 -6.38 16.96 14.37
CA PHE A 183 -6.46 16.40 13.02
C PHE A 183 -5.89 17.31 11.93
N LEU A 184 -6.02 18.63 12.11
CA LEU A 184 -5.53 19.62 11.14
C LEU A 184 -4.10 20.06 11.44
N GLY A 185 -3.71 20.06 12.73
CA GLY A 185 -2.49 20.69 13.19
C GLY A 185 -1.21 19.89 12.95
N GLU A 186 -1.20 18.59 13.23
CA GLU A 186 0.06 17.81 13.21
C GLU A 186 0.85 17.84 11.88
N PRO A 187 0.21 17.71 10.70
CA PRO A 187 0.94 17.64 9.44
C PRO A 187 1.30 19.03 8.86
N LEU A 188 0.56 20.08 9.23
CA LEU A 188 0.74 21.44 8.69
C LEU A 188 1.52 22.37 9.62
N LEU A 189 1.60 22.08 10.93
CA LEU A 189 2.20 22.97 11.93
C LEU A 189 3.65 22.65 12.30
N ARG A 190 4.31 21.68 11.62
CA ARG A 190 5.77 21.47 11.74
C ARG A 190 6.58 21.76 10.44
N PRO A 191 6.33 22.86 9.71
CA PRO A 191 7.11 23.19 8.52
C PRO A 191 8.57 23.59 8.82
N GLY A 192 8.98 23.68 10.10
CA GLY A 192 10.33 24.11 10.51
C GLY A 192 11.23 23.04 11.14
N ALA A 193 10.83 21.77 11.23
CA ALA A 193 11.74 20.77 11.79
C ALA A 193 13.02 20.67 10.92
N PRO A 194 14.23 20.71 11.51
CA PRO A 194 15.47 20.58 10.74
C PRO A 194 15.48 19.24 9.99
N TRP A 195 16.10 19.20 8.82
CA TRP A 195 16.35 17.94 8.14
C TRP A 195 17.16 17.03 9.08
N PRO A 196 16.75 15.78 9.30
CA PRO A 196 17.40 14.91 10.28
C PRO A 196 18.80 14.44 9.82
N PHE A 197 19.20 14.75 8.59
CA PHE A 197 20.45 14.31 7.99
C PHE A 197 21.47 15.44 7.94
N THR A 198 22.71 15.13 8.33
CA THR A 198 23.85 16.05 8.25
C THR A 198 24.54 16.00 6.89
N GLY A 199 24.20 15.02 6.02
CA GLY A 199 24.69 14.93 4.65
C GLY A 199 23.99 13.86 3.80
N LEU A 200 24.22 13.88 2.48
CA LEU A 200 23.63 12.93 1.52
C LEU A 200 24.01 11.47 1.81
N GLY A 201 25.20 11.22 2.37
CA GLY A 201 25.64 9.87 2.74
C GLY A 201 24.76 9.19 3.80
N GLU A 202 24.21 9.95 4.75
CA GLU A 202 23.28 9.43 5.75
C GLU A 202 21.90 9.14 5.13
N ALA A 203 21.45 9.95 4.17
CA ALA A 203 20.18 9.73 3.47
C ALA A 203 20.18 8.43 2.62
N PHE A 204 21.36 7.89 2.30
CA PHE A 204 21.53 6.63 1.55
C PHE A 204 22.09 5.48 2.40
N ALA A 205 22.21 5.61 3.72
CA ALA A 205 22.67 4.49 4.54
C ALA A 205 21.69 3.29 4.43
N PRO A 206 22.13 2.04 4.66
CA PRO A 206 21.28 0.84 4.49
C PRO A 206 19.99 0.81 5.32
N SER A 207 19.89 1.66 6.35
CA SER A 207 18.68 1.90 7.14
C SER A 207 17.68 2.86 6.50
N HIS A 208 17.99 3.41 5.32
CA HIS A 208 17.24 4.44 4.62
C HIS A 208 16.69 3.94 3.28
N PRO A 209 15.73 4.68 2.67
CA PRO A 209 14.96 4.29 1.48
C PRO A 209 15.74 4.02 0.17
N GLY A 210 17.04 3.75 0.22
CA GLY A 210 17.93 3.79 -0.93
C GLY A 210 17.72 2.63 -1.92
N PRO A 211 18.01 1.38 -1.53
CA PRO A 211 18.03 0.26 -2.47
C PRO A 211 16.70 -0.02 -3.16
N ALA A 212 15.57 0.04 -2.42
CA ALA A 212 14.26 -0.23 -3.01
C ALA A 212 13.84 0.88 -3.97
N ALA A 213 14.09 2.13 -3.62
CA ALA A 213 13.79 3.25 -4.50
C ALA A 213 14.65 3.25 -5.77
N LEU A 214 15.94 2.89 -5.66
CA LEU A 214 16.81 2.72 -6.82
C LEU A 214 16.30 1.62 -7.75
N ALA A 215 15.75 0.53 -7.22
CA ALA A 215 15.13 -0.49 -8.08
C ALA A 215 13.85 0.00 -8.74
N VAL A 216 13.00 0.74 -8.03
CA VAL A 216 11.82 1.39 -8.61
C VAL A 216 12.24 2.33 -9.75
N LEU A 217 13.25 3.18 -9.52
CA LEU A 217 13.83 4.06 -10.54
C LEU A 217 14.43 3.28 -11.70
N GLY A 218 15.17 2.20 -11.44
CA GLY A 218 15.76 1.33 -12.47
C GLY A 218 14.70 0.67 -13.34
N CYS A 219 13.62 0.16 -12.74
CA CYS A 219 12.47 -0.37 -13.47
C CYS A 219 11.78 0.72 -14.31
N ALA A 220 11.66 1.93 -13.76
CA ALA A 220 11.12 3.09 -14.46
C ALA A 220 11.98 3.48 -15.69
N LEU A 221 13.30 3.56 -15.52
CA LEU A 221 14.24 3.86 -16.60
C LEU A 221 14.24 2.77 -17.68
N LEU A 222 14.22 1.49 -17.27
CA LEU A 222 14.14 0.37 -18.20
C LEU A 222 12.83 0.43 -19.02
N ARG A 223 11.72 0.77 -18.38
CA ARG A 223 10.43 0.96 -19.08
C ARG A 223 10.51 2.12 -20.07
N ALA A 224 11.06 3.26 -19.65
CA ALA A 224 11.23 4.42 -20.52
C ALA A 224 12.10 4.08 -21.74
N ALA A 225 13.20 3.35 -21.53
CA ALA A 225 14.07 2.87 -22.61
C ALA A 225 13.38 1.90 -23.57
N GLN A 226 12.41 1.12 -23.09
CA GLN A 226 11.60 0.22 -23.91
C GLN A 226 10.47 0.93 -24.69
N GLY A 227 10.30 2.24 -24.55
CA GLY A 227 9.25 3.00 -25.24
C GLY A 227 7.83 2.56 -24.89
N ARG A 228 7.61 1.96 -23.71
CA ARG A 228 6.27 1.49 -23.31
C ARG A 228 5.36 2.69 -23.03
N GLY A 229 4.29 2.78 -23.83
CA GLY A 229 3.56 4.00 -24.20
C GLY A 229 2.76 4.80 -23.16
N ARG A 230 3.09 4.76 -21.87
CA ARG A 230 2.60 5.77 -20.91
C ARG A 230 3.76 6.40 -20.17
N SER A 231 3.79 7.72 -20.13
CA SER A 231 4.78 8.45 -19.35
C SER A 231 4.67 8.06 -17.88
N LEU A 232 5.80 7.89 -17.20
CA LEU A 232 5.82 7.66 -15.75
C LEU A 232 5.18 8.82 -14.98
N ALA A 233 5.28 10.03 -15.55
CA ALA A 233 4.65 11.23 -15.01
C ALA A 233 3.12 11.20 -15.09
N GLU A 234 2.52 10.27 -15.83
CA GLU A 234 1.06 10.09 -15.90
C GLU A 234 0.55 8.98 -14.97
N ASP A 235 1.43 8.22 -14.33
CA ASP A 235 1.01 7.16 -13.40
C ASP A 235 0.95 7.67 -11.96
N PRO A 236 -0.26 7.86 -11.38
CA PRO A 236 -0.39 8.35 -10.02
C PRO A 236 0.22 7.40 -8.98
N ALA A 237 0.29 6.09 -9.23
CA ALA A 237 0.91 5.15 -8.30
C ALA A 237 2.43 5.34 -8.25
N PHE A 238 3.06 5.58 -9.40
CA PHE A 238 4.48 5.92 -9.49
C PHE A 238 4.78 7.24 -8.80
N LEU A 239 4.02 8.29 -9.12
CA LEU A 239 4.19 9.61 -8.51
C LEU A 239 3.96 9.61 -7.00
N LEU A 240 3.01 8.78 -6.53
CA LEU A 240 2.77 8.59 -5.10
C LEU A 240 3.93 7.86 -4.41
N ALA A 241 4.49 6.81 -5.03
CA ALA A 241 5.70 6.14 -4.54
C ALA A 241 6.91 7.10 -4.52
N ALA A 242 7.12 7.86 -5.58
CA ALA A 242 8.20 8.85 -5.66
C ALA A 242 8.02 9.99 -4.63
N GLY A 243 6.79 10.49 -4.46
CA GLY A 243 6.49 11.55 -3.50
C GLY A 243 6.68 11.10 -2.05
N THR A 244 6.26 9.88 -1.72
CA THR A 244 6.48 9.28 -0.39
C THR A 244 7.94 8.92 -0.14
N TRP A 245 8.70 8.54 -1.17
CA TRP A 245 10.14 8.38 -1.08
C TRP A 245 10.83 9.71 -0.76
N PHE A 246 10.52 10.75 -1.53
CA PHE A 246 11.09 12.08 -1.33
C PHE A 246 10.73 12.65 0.05
N ALA A 247 9.48 12.52 0.47
CA ALA A 247 9.05 12.91 1.81
C ALA A 247 9.67 12.00 2.90
N GLY A 248 10.00 10.75 2.56
CA GLY A 248 10.78 9.81 3.37
C GLY A 248 12.18 10.30 3.69
N LEU A 249 12.77 11.14 2.84
CA LEU A 249 14.06 11.80 3.13
C LEU A 249 13.96 12.81 4.29
N ARG A 250 12.75 13.27 4.64
CA ARG A 250 12.53 14.12 5.83
C ARG A 250 11.96 13.33 6.99
N ALA A 251 11.12 12.35 6.69
CA ALA A 251 10.47 11.49 7.66
C ALA A 251 10.64 10.03 7.22
N PRO A 252 11.75 9.35 7.61
CA PRO A 252 12.04 7.98 7.13
C PRO A 252 10.91 6.98 7.36
N GLY A 253 10.15 7.18 8.46
CA GLY A 253 8.96 6.40 8.76
C GLY A 253 7.89 6.47 7.67
N LEU A 254 7.79 7.57 6.90
CA LEU A 254 6.80 7.74 5.83
C LEU A 254 7.07 6.83 4.62
N TRP A 255 8.34 6.64 4.24
CA TRP A 255 8.71 5.68 3.20
C TRP A 255 8.32 4.27 3.63
N LEU A 256 8.76 3.85 4.82
CA LEU A 256 8.45 2.51 5.34
C LEU A 256 6.94 2.30 5.55
N ALA A 257 6.25 3.35 6.00
CA ALA A 257 4.82 3.30 6.28
C ALA A 257 3.99 3.19 5.00
N ALA A 258 4.28 4.00 3.98
CA ALA A 258 3.40 4.16 2.83
C ALA A 258 4.13 4.02 1.49
N GLY A 259 5.31 4.60 1.34
CA GLY A 259 6.02 4.56 0.07
C GLY A 259 6.41 3.16 -0.38
N TYR A 260 6.85 2.32 0.55
CA TYR A 260 7.21 0.94 0.31
C TYR A 260 6.05 0.08 -0.22
N PRO A 261 4.87 0.03 0.43
CA PRO A 261 3.72 -0.69 -0.11
C PRO A 261 3.19 -0.10 -1.43
N ILE A 262 3.26 1.22 -1.64
CA ILE A 262 2.85 1.85 -2.89
C ILE A 262 3.82 1.51 -4.03
N ALA A 263 5.13 1.49 -3.75
CA ALA A 263 6.16 1.03 -4.68
C ALA A 263 5.94 -0.45 -5.04
N ALA A 264 5.61 -1.29 -4.06
CA ALA A 264 5.24 -2.69 -4.31
C ALA A 264 4.03 -2.81 -5.24
N LEU A 265 3.04 -1.92 -5.07
CA LEU A 265 1.85 -1.91 -5.90
C LEU A 265 2.18 -1.49 -7.33
N TRP A 266 2.93 -0.40 -7.48
CA TRP A 266 3.37 0.06 -8.80
C TRP A 266 4.18 -1.03 -9.52
N LEU A 267 5.15 -1.65 -8.86
CA LEU A 267 5.92 -2.77 -9.41
C LEU A 267 5.04 -3.96 -9.79
N ALA A 268 4.05 -4.31 -8.96
CA ALA A 268 3.13 -5.40 -9.27
C ALA A 268 2.34 -5.12 -10.56
N LEU A 269 1.92 -3.87 -10.76
CA LEU A 269 1.22 -3.44 -11.96
C LEU A 269 2.12 -3.47 -13.20
N GLU A 270 3.42 -3.20 -13.05
CA GLU A 270 4.40 -3.32 -14.14
C GLU A 270 4.73 -4.78 -14.48
N LEU A 271 4.77 -5.66 -13.48
CA LEU A 271 5.07 -7.08 -13.64
C LEU A 271 3.86 -7.87 -14.16
N GLU A 272 2.63 -7.44 -13.86
CA GLU A 272 1.39 -8.11 -14.21
C GLU A 272 1.29 -8.53 -15.69
N PRO A 273 1.59 -7.68 -16.69
CA PRO A 273 1.55 -8.08 -18.11
C PRO A 273 2.55 -9.19 -18.48
N ALA A 274 3.68 -9.30 -17.77
CA ALA A 274 4.65 -10.38 -17.99
C ALA A 274 4.11 -11.71 -17.43
N PHE A 275 3.54 -11.68 -16.23
CA PHE A 275 2.92 -12.85 -15.60
C PHE A 275 1.68 -13.33 -16.35
N GLN A 276 0.84 -12.42 -16.87
CA GLN A 276 -0.30 -12.81 -17.72
C GLN A 276 0.16 -13.54 -18.99
N ARG A 277 1.23 -13.07 -19.65
CA ARG A 277 1.79 -13.73 -20.84
C ARG A 277 2.39 -15.11 -20.53
N LEU A 278 3.05 -15.25 -19.38
CA LEU A 278 3.53 -16.55 -18.90
C LEU A 278 2.36 -17.50 -18.59
N GLY A 279 1.33 -16.98 -17.92
CA GLY A 279 0.13 -17.74 -17.55
C GLY A 279 -0.68 -18.24 -18.74
N ALA A 280 -0.86 -17.39 -19.76
CA ALA A 280 -1.57 -17.75 -20.99
C ALA A 280 -0.88 -18.89 -21.76
N ARG A 281 0.45 -18.97 -21.68
CA ARG A 281 1.24 -20.00 -22.37
C ARG A 281 1.36 -21.30 -21.57
N ALA A 282 1.35 -21.23 -20.23
CA ALA A 282 1.62 -22.39 -19.38
C ALA A 282 0.99 -22.25 -17.97
N PRO A 283 -0.31 -22.62 -17.78
CA PRO A 283 -1.01 -22.44 -16.50
C PRO A 283 -0.39 -23.24 -15.35
N ARG A 284 0.15 -24.44 -15.62
CA ARG A 284 0.87 -25.24 -14.61
C ARG A 284 2.15 -24.54 -14.12
N ARG A 285 2.92 -23.93 -15.04
CA ARG A 285 4.13 -23.17 -14.68
C ARG A 285 3.78 -21.95 -13.82
N ARG A 286 2.67 -21.28 -14.13
CA ARG A 286 2.14 -20.18 -13.32
C ARG A 286 1.82 -20.62 -11.90
N LEU A 287 1.16 -21.77 -11.72
CA LEU A 287 0.88 -22.32 -10.39
C LEU A 287 2.16 -22.63 -9.61
N VAL A 288 3.12 -23.32 -10.23
CA VAL A 288 4.42 -23.64 -9.60
C VAL A 288 5.15 -22.36 -9.19
N LEU A 289 5.16 -21.34 -10.06
CA LEU A 289 5.76 -20.05 -9.77
C LEU A 289 5.04 -19.32 -8.62
N ALA A 290 3.71 -19.33 -8.59
CA ALA A 290 2.94 -18.74 -7.51
C ALA A 290 3.22 -19.42 -6.16
N VAL A 291 3.28 -20.76 -6.13
CA VAL A 291 3.65 -21.53 -4.93
C VAL A 291 5.07 -21.18 -4.49
N PHE A 292 6.02 -21.15 -5.43
CA PHE A 292 7.41 -20.78 -5.14
C PHE A 292 7.52 -19.37 -4.54
N LEU A 293 6.85 -18.38 -5.14
CA LEU A 293 6.82 -17.00 -4.64
C LEU A 293 6.16 -16.92 -3.26
N ALA A 294 5.07 -17.65 -3.03
CA ALA A 294 4.42 -17.69 -1.72
C ALA A 294 5.33 -18.29 -0.63
N VAL A 295 6.02 -19.40 -0.94
CA VAL A 295 6.98 -20.03 -0.02
C VAL A 295 8.15 -19.09 0.25
N ALA A 296 8.74 -18.48 -0.79
CA ALA A 296 9.81 -17.52 -0.63
C ALA A 296 9.37 -16.31 0.22
N ALA A 297 8.15 -15.81 0.02
CA ALA A 297 7.61 -14.70 0.79
C ALA A 297 7.42 -15.08 2.27
N LEU A 298 6.91 -16.29 2.54
CA LEU A 298 6.78 -16.83 3.89
C LEU A 298 8.15 -16.95 4.56
N LEU A 299 9.15 -17.50 3.87
CA LEU A 299 10.51 -17.63 4.39
C LEU A 299 11.14 -16.27 4.69
N PHE A 300 10.98 -15.29 3.81
CA PHE A 300 11.48 -13.92 4.04
C PHE A 300 10.80 -13.24 5.24
N PHE A 301 9.49 -13.44 5.38
CA PHE A 301 8.70 -12.84 6.46
C PHE A 301 8.99 -13.48 7.83
N THR A 302 9.21 -14.80 7.85
CA THR A 302 9.51 -15.57 9.06
C THR A 302 10.99 -15.60 9.41
N ALA A 303 11.86 -15.16 8.50
CA ALA A 303 13.27 -14.97 8.79
C ALA A 303 13.43 -14.07 10.02
N ASN A 304 14.42 -14.39 10.85
CA ASN A 304 14.73 -13.66 12.08
C ASN A 304 16.06 -12.88 11.96
N PRO A 305 16.27 -12.04 10.93
CA PRO A 305 17.51 -11.29 10.83
C PRO A 305 17.65 -10.36 12.03
N GLY A 306 18.80 -10.42 12.70
CA GLY A 306 19.07 -9.61 13.88
C GLY A 306 18.30 -9.99 15.15
N GLY A 307 17.65 -11.16 15.19
CA GLY A 307 16.93 -11.61 16.40
C GLY A 307 15.62 -10.86 16.66
N ARG A 308 15.01 -10.23 15.65
CA ARG A 308 13.72 -9.54 15.70
C ARG A 308 12.62 -10.24 16.52
N TRP A 309 12.49 -11.57 16.40
CA TRP A 309 11.48 -12.36 17.10
C TRP A 309 11.94 -12.87 18.47
N ASN A 310 13.23 -12.77 18.77
CA ASN A 310 13.84 -13.23 20.02
C ASN A 310 14.38 -12.02 20.78
N PRO A 311 13.64 -11.43 21.74
CA PRO A 311 14.18 -10.39 22.59
C PRO A 311 15.31 -11.00 23.43
N ARG A 312 16.55 -10.92 22.93
CA ARG A 312 17.70 -11.23 23.76
C ARG A 312 17.71 -10.17 24.85
N PRO A 313 17.64 -10.55 26.14
CA PRO A 313 17.82 -9.59 27.21
C PRO A 313 19.17 -8.90 26.96
N LEU A 314 19.15 -7.57 26.90
CA LEU A 314 20.36 -6.78 26.68
C LEU A 314 21.42 -7.24 27.70
N PRO A 315 22.61 -7.68 27.26
CA PRO A 315 23.65 -8.12 28.18
C PRO A 315 24.05 -6.92 29.05
N GLY A 316 23.51 -6.87 30.26
CA GLY A 316 23.62 -5.73 31.18
C GLY A 316 22.39 -5.50 32.07
N ALA A 317 21.19 -5.88 31.63
CA ALA A 317 19.97 -5.69 32.43
C ALA A 317 19.87 -6.59 33.68
N ALA A 318 20.73 -7.62 33.78
CA ALA A 318 20.74 -8.58 34.88
C ALA A 318 21.72 -8.24 36.04
N ARG A 319 22.43 -7.11 36.02
CA ARG A 319 23.40 -6.75 37.09
C ARG A 319 22.94 -5.64 38.04
N GLY A 320 21.63 -5.42 38.17
CA GLY A 320 21.04 -4.58 39.21
C GLY A 320 20.61 -5.37 40.44
N GLY A 321 21.42 -6.34 40.89
CA GLY A 321 21.21 -7.06 42.14
C GLY A 321 21.74 -6.25 43.32
N THR A 322 20.82 -5.69 44.09
CA THR A 322 20.90 -5.36 45.53
C THR A 322 22.30 -5.29 46.17
N ARG A 323 22.73 -4.07 46.51
CA ARG A 323 23.54 -3.83 47.70
C ARG A 323 22.70 -3.07 48.72
#